data_AF-A0A0A2UNP9-F1
#
_entry.id   AF-A0A0A2UNP9-F1
#
_cell.length_a   1.000
_cell.length_b   1.000
_cell.length_c   1.000
_cell.angle_alpha   90.00
_cell.angle_beta   90.00
_cell.angle_gamma   90.00
#
_symmetry.space_group_name_H-M   'P 1'
#
loop_
_entity.id
_entity.type
_entity.pdbx_description
1 polymer ?
#
loop_
_entity_poly.entity_id
_entity_poly.type
_entity_poly.pdbx_seq_one_letter_code
_entity_poly.pdbx_strand_id
1 'polypeptide(L)'
;MRSWILFFAIILLFMGTTAQVNAESYEYRTSISTWLWDTSMIMNEPDEVLQDLKAKHVQKLYLQVNRDVPEHDYKSFIKKASQQGIDVMR
;
A
#
# COMPACT_ATOMS: atom_id res chain seq x y z
N MET A 1 59.82 -8.35 -19.81
CA MET A 1 59.01 -7.29 -20.46
C MET A 1 57.60 -7.73 -20.87
N ARG A 2 57.38 -8.98 -21.33
CA ARG A 2 56.04 -9.47 -21.74
C ARG A 2 55.04 -9.66 -20.57
N SER A 3 55.50 -10.08 -19.38
CA SER A 3 54.61 -10.23 -18.20
C SER A 3 54.03 -8.91 -17.67
N TRP A 4 54.73 -7.79 -17.86
CA TRP A 4 54.25 -6.50 -17.37
C TRP A 4 53.04 -6.00 -18.18
N ILE A 5 53.03 -6.27 -19.48
CA ILE A 5 51.94 -5.90 -20.39
C ILE A 5 50.65 -6.67 -20.03
N LEU A 6 50.78 -7.96 -19.68
CA LEU A 6 49.65 -8.76 -19.21
C LEU A 6 49.11 -8.26 -17.86
N PHE A 7 50.00 -7.85 -16.95
CA PHE A 7 49.61 -7.27 -15.67
C PHE A 7 48.85 -5.94 -15.85
N PHE A 8 49.33 -5.06 -16.72
CA PHE A 8 48.67 -3.78 -17.01
C PHE A 8 47.35 -3.96 -17.78
N ALA A 9 47.25 -4.95 -18.68
CA ALA A 9 46.02 -5.26 -19.39
C ALA A 9 44.91 -5.78 -18.46
N ILE A 10 45.28 -6.55 -17.43
CA ILE A 10 44.33 -7.02 -16.41
C ILE A 10 43.82 -5.86 -15.56
N ILE A 11 44.68 -4.93 -15.17
CA ILE A 11 44.27 -3.74 -14.38
C ILE A 11 43.31 -2.84 -15.18
N LEU A 12 43.53 -2.67 -16.48
CA LEU A 12 42.65 -1.91 -17.37
C LEU A 12 41.26 -2.55 -17.54
N LEU A 13 41.16 -3.88 -17.48
CA LEU A 13 39.87 -4.60 -17.52
C LEU A 13 39.03 -4.40 -16.24
N PHE A 14 39.65 -4.11 -15.10
CA PHE A 14 38.95 -3.90 -13.81
C PHE A 14 38.53 -2.45 -13.54
N MET A 15 39.05 -1.46 -14.28
CA MET A 15 38.67 -0.04 -14.10
C MET A 15 37.38 0.37 -14.82
N GLY A 16 36.87 -0.45 -15.75
CA GLY A 16 35.78 -0.06 -16.66
C GLY A 16 34.35 -0.22 -16.17
N THR A 17 34.10 -0.72 -14.95
CA THR A 17 32.75 -1.12 -14.52
C THR A 17 32.33 -0.51 -13.17
N THR A 18 32.29 0.81 -13.09
CA THR A 18 31.46 1.48 -12.06
C THR A 18 30.33 2.23 -12.74
N ALA A 19 29.45 1.48 -13.42
CA ALA A 19 28.14 2.02 -13.75
C ALA A 19 27.40 2.24 -12.41
N GLN A 20 27.37 3.49 -11.94
CA GLN A 20 26.57 3.88 -10.78
C GLN A 20 25.10 3.65 -11.13
N VAL A 21 24.55 2.55 -10.63
CA VAL A 21 23.11 2.32 -10.65
C VAL A 21 22.50 3.25 -9.62
N ASN A 22 21.90 4.35 -10.07
CA ASN A 22 21.06 5.18 -9.21
C ASN A 22 19.80 4.37 -8.90
N ALA A 23 19.72 3.80 -7.71
CA ALA A 23 18.47 3.28 -7.20
C ALA A 23 17.58 4.48 -6.88
N GLU A 24 16.65 4.81 -7.77
CA GLU A 24 15.55 5.70 -7.43
C GLU A 24 14.79 5.06 -6.27
N SER A 25 14.81 5.70 -5.10
CA SER A 25 14.03 5.25 -3.96
C SER A 25 12.56 5.53 -4.29
N TYR A 26 11.85 4.51 -4.76
CA TYR A 26 10.39 4.52 -4.77
C TYR A 26 9.93 4.58 -3.32
N GLU A 27 9.48 5.75 -2.90
CA GLU A 27 8.82 5.92 -1.61
C GLU A 27 7.51 5.12 -1.68
N TYR A 28 7.57 3.85 -1.27
CA TYR A 28 6.40 3.00 -1.16
C TYR A 28 5.55 3.58 -0.02
N ARG A 29 4.65 4.50 -0.36
CA ARG A 29 3.55 4.88 0.53
C ARG A 29 2.70 3.64 0.71
N THR A 30 2.97 2.86 1.76
CA THR A 30 2.16 1.71 2.17
C THR A 30 0.76 2.21 2.45
N SER A 31 -0.10 2.18 1.44
CA SER A 31 -1.53 2.37 1.60
C SER A 31 -2.13 1.09 2.16
N ILE A 32 -2.39 1.06 3.46
CA ILE A 32 -3.00 -0.10 4.10
C ILE A 32 -4.43 -0.22 3.59
N SER A 33 -4.73 -1.38 3.01
CA SER A 33 -6.02 -1.68 2.41
C SER A 33 -6.59 -2.94 3.06
N THR A 34 -7.90 -2.99 3.29
CA THR A 34 -8.55 -4.18 3.85
C THR A 34 -9.95 -4.39 3.27
N TRP A 35 -10.50 -5.60 3.46
CA TRP A 35 -11.84 -5.96 3.02
C TRP A 35 -12.73 -6.29 4.23
N LEU A 36 -13.89 -5.64 4.32
CA LEU A 36 -14.94 -5.99 5.26
C LEU A 36 -15.97 -6.90 4.57
N TRP A 37 -15.93 -8.19 4.93
CA TRP A 37 -16.79 -9.22 4.39
C TRP A 37 -18.16 -9.27 5.09
N ASP A 38 -18.18 -9.17 6.43
CA ASP A 38 -19.42 -9.05 7.19
C ASP A 38 -19.84 -7.58 7.30
N THR A 39 -20.63 -7.15 6.32
CA THR A 39 -21.14 -5.79 6.25
C THR A 39 -22.37 -5.55 7.12
N SER A 40 -22.87 -6.53 7.87
CA SER A 40 -23.87 -6.28 8.90
C SER A 40 -23.32 -5.38 10.03
N MET A 41 -22.00 -5.42 10.25
CA MET A 41 -21.31 -4.58 11.23
C MET A 41 -21.45 -3.07 10.96
N ILE A 42 -21.59 -2.65 9.70
CA ILE A 42 -21.74 -1.22 9.39
C ILE A 42 -23.10 -0.67 9.81
N MET A 43 -24.08 -1.54 10.06
CA MET A 43 -25.40 -1.21 10.61
C MET A 43 -25.39 -1.34 12.13
N ASN A 44 -24.83 -2.43 12.66
CA ASN A 44 -24.90 -2.78 14.09
C ASN A 44 -23.89 -2.01 14.95
N GLU A 45 -22.68 -1.79 14.43
CA GLU A 45 -21.53 -1.29 15.19
C GLU A 45 -20.59 -0.39 14.33
N PRO A 46 -21.13 0.58 13.56
CA PRO A 46 -20.33 1.36 12.59
C PRO A 46 -19.15 2.11 13.22
N ASP A 47 -19.32 2.62 14.43
CA ASP A 47 -18.30 3.45 15.07
C ASP A 47 -17.12 2.59 15.59
N GLU A 48 -17.38 1.36 16.02
CA GLU A 48 -16.35 0.39 16.42
C GLU A 48 -15.50 -0.02 15.22
N VAL A 49 -16.16 -0.37 14.10
CA VAL A 49 -15.47 -0.66 12.84
C VAL A 49 -14.55 0.50 12.42
N LEU A 50 -15.04 1.74 12.47
CA LEU A 50 -14.24 2.91 12.10
C LEU A 50 -13.06 3.16 13.05
N GLN A 51 -13.27 2.97 14.36
CA GLN A 51 -12.19 3.07 15.35
C GLN A 51 -11.10 2.04 15.06
N ASP A 52 -11.49 0.82 14.70
CA ASP A 52 -10.58 -0.28 14.38
C ASP A 52 -9.77 -0.03 13.11
N LEU A 53 -10.41 0.49 12.07
CA LEU A 53 -9.75 0.86 10.82
C LEU A 53 -8.72 1.99 11.04
N LYS A 54 -9.10 2.98 11.84
CA LYS A 54 -8.23 4.10 12.20
C LYS A 54 -7.03 3.63 13.02
N ALA A 55 -7.24 2.80 14.04
CA ALA A 55 -6.17 2.25 14.86
C ALA A 55 -5.15 1.45 14.02
N LYS A 56 -5.63 0.75 12.99
CA LYS A 56 -4.81 -0.02 12.04
C LYS A 56 -4.28 0.80 10.86
N HIS A 57 -4.50 2.13 10.85
CA HIS A 57 -4.02 3.06 9.82
C HIS A 57 -4.47 2.67 8.40
N VAL A 58 -5.67 2.06 8.29
CA VAL A 58 -6.27 1.70 7.01
C VAL A 58 -6.66 2.96 6.25
N GLN A 59 -6.29 3.02 4.97
CA GLN A 59 -6.60 4.13 4.07
C GLN A 59 -7.59 3.73 2.98
N LYS A 60 -7.68 2.43 2.67
CA LYS A 60 -8.63 1.90 1.69
C LYS A 60 -9.43 0.75 2.27
N LEU A 61 -10.75 0.84 2.18
CA LEU A 61 -11.66 -0.19 2.63
C LEU A 61 -12.51 -0.68 1.46
N TYR A 62 -12.50 -1.98 1.23
CA TYR A 62 -13.44 -2.64 0.33
C TYR A 62 -14.61 -3.16 1.15
N LEU A 63 -15.84 -2.94 0.68
CA LEU A 63 -17.06 -3.44 1.31
C LEU A 63 -17.70 -4.52 0.46
N GLN A 64 -18.04 -5.66 1.07
CA GLN A 64 -18.89 -6.64 0.42
C GLN A 64 -20.34 -6.14 0.30
N VAL A 65 -20.93 -6.23 -0.89
CA VAL A 65 -22.35 -5.94 -1.08
C VAL A 65 -23.20 -7.04 -0.45
N ASN A 66 -24.06 -6.64 0.50
CA ASN A 66 -25.01 -7.48 1.21
C ASN A 66 -26.42 -6.90 1.03
N ARG A 67 -27.36 -7.73 0.57
CA ARG A 67 -28.76 -7.31 0.30
C ARG A 67 -29.57 -7.07 1.56
N ASP A 68 -29.13 -7.65 2.68
CA ASP A 68 -29.79 -7.48 3.97
C ASP A 68 -29.40 -6.16 4.65
N VAL A 69 -28.37 -5.48 4.14
CA VAL A 69 -27.93 -4.17 4.62
C VAL A 69 -28.56 -3.08 3.75
N PRO A 70 -29.40 -2.20 4.31
CA PRO A 70 -30.00 -1.09 3.59
C PRO A 70 -28.97 -0.17 2.92
N GLU A 71 -29.29 0.33 1.73
CA GLU A 71 -28.43 1.28 1.00
C GLU A 71 -28.10 2.55 1.81
N HIS A 72 -29.00 2.97 2.72
CA HIS A 72 -28.75 4.13 3.56
C HIS A 72 -27.63 3.88 4.58
N ASP A 73 -27.46 2.65 5.07
CA ASP A 73 -26.42 2.31 6.03
C ASP A 73 -25.05 2.31 5.36
N TYR A 74 -24.95 1.78 4.13
CA TYR A 74 -23.75 1.94 3.31
C TYR A 74 -23.39 3.41 3.11
N LYS A 75 -24.35 4.25 2.69
CA LYS A 75 -24.09 5.68 2.46
C LYS A 75 -23.65 6.40 3.73
N SER A 76 -24.30 6.12 4.86
CA SER A 76 -23.98 6.70 6.16
C SER A 76 -22.56 6.30 6.60
N PHE A 77 -22.24 5.01 6.52
CA PHE A 77 -20.94 4.48 6.88
C PHE A 77 -19.82 5.02 5.98
N ILE A 78 -20.01 5.00 4.65
CA ILE A 78 -19.04 5.53 3.68
C ILE A 78 -18.76 7.01 3.97
N LYS A 79 -19.80 7.81 4.23
CA LYS A 79 -19.63 9.23 4.57
C LYS A 79 -18.79 9.41 5.84
N LYS A 80 -19.05 8.63 6.90
CA LYS A 80 -18.26 8.68 8.14
C LYS A 80 -16.81 8.23 7.91
N ALA A 81 -16.59 7.17 7.14
CA ALA A 81 -15.26 6.67 6.78
C ALA A 81 -14.45 7.73 6.02
N SER A 82 -15.03 8.37 5.00
CA SER A 82 -14.37 9.41 4.22
C SER A 82 -14.02 10.64 5.05
N GLN A 83 -14.84 11.00 6.03
CA GLN A 83 -14.52 12.08 6.99
C GLN A 83 -13.28 11.76 7.85
N GLN A 84 -12.92 10.48 7.98
CA GLN A 84 -11.71 10.02 8.68
C GLN A 84 -10.53 9.75 7.73
N GLY A 85 -10.66 10.09 6.44
CA GLY A 85 -9.60 9.88 5.44
C GLY A 85 -9.51 8.45 4.92
N ILE A 86 -10.55 7.63 5.12
CA ILE A 86 -10.64 6.28 4.59
C ILE A 86 -11.41 6.32 3.26
N ASP A 87 -10.76 5.91 2.18
CA ASP A 87 -11.37 5.72 0.87
C ASP A 87 -12.13 4.39 0.83
N VAL A 88 -13.37 4.39 0.36
CA VAL A 88 -14.25 3.22 0.42
C VAL A 88 -14.71 2.81 -0.97
N MET A 89 -14.49 1.54 -1.31
CA MET A 89 -14.89 0.90 -2.57
C MET A 89 -15.95 -0.17 -2.29
N ARG A 90 -16.96 -0.26 -3.18
CA ARG A 90 -18.06 -1.26 -3.12
C ARG A 90 -18.09 -2.08 -4.39
#